data_AF-A0A970PT87-F1
#
_entry.id   AF-A0A970PT87-F1
#
_cell.length_a   1.000
_cell.length_b   1.000
_cell.length_c   1.000
_cell.angle_alpha   90.00
_cell.angle_beta   90.00
_cell.angle_gamma   90.00
#
_symmetry.space_group_name_H-M   'P 1'
#
loop_
_entity.id
_entity.type
_entity.pdbx_description
1 polymer ?
#
loop_
_entity_poly.entity_id
_entity_poly.type
_entity_poly.pdbx_seq_one_letter_code
_entity_poly.pdbx_strand_id
1 'polypeptide(L)'
;MSVLSPLKEEISAIVGTPCLVQRDRVGRALFFSDFPQRSGDSALARLEKAGFTVQNSGDYALIDMTPARYASFFEALITLPLPDMTNENAVQVSSCDMLRRHPSPITAQDTRQLREALLLIDAGKPSELALKMQSWLADALRDHTPVPCATAKLMLHHLQ
;
A
#
# COMPACT_ATOMS: atom_id res chain seq x y z
N MET A 1 9.18 -2.71 12.13
CA MET A 1 8.85 -1.27 12.00
C MET A 1 7.64 -1.15 11.08
N SER A 2 6.72 -0.21 11.33
CA SER A 2 5.54 0.00 10.47
C SER A 2 5.98 0.56 9.11
N VAL A 3 5.54 -0.07 8.01
CA VAL A 3 5.88 0.37 6.64
C VAL A 3 5.24 1.73 6.32
N LEU A 4 4.17 2.08 7.02
CA LEU A 4 3.42 3.33 6.84
C LEU A 4 3.87 4.47 7.77
N SER A 5 4.74 4.22 8.76
CA SER A 5 5.22 5.27 9.68
C SER A 5 5.81 6.49 8.96
N PRO A 6 6.72 6.35 7.97
CA PRO A 6 7.30 7.51 7.28
C PRO A 6 6.24 8.34 6.54
N LEU A 7 5.27 7.66 5.91
CA LEU A 7 4.16 8.33 5.21
C LEU A 7 3.26 9.09 6.20
N LYS A 8 3.00 8.51 7.38
CA LYS A 8 2.23 9.18 8.43
C LYS A 8 2.93 10.44 8.93
N GLU A 9 4.24 10.38 9.14
CA GLU A 9 5.06 11.51 9.59
C GLU A 9 5.06 12.63 8.54
N GLU A 10 5.21 12.26 7.27
CA GLU A 10 5.14 13.19 6.15
C GLU A 10 3.78 13.88 6.05
N ILE A 11 2.67 13.13 6.10
CA ILE A 11 1.32 13.69 6.08
C ILE A 11 1.14 14.68 7.25
N SER A 12 1.59 14.31 8.45
CA SER A 12 1.49 15.18 9.63
C SER A 12 2.29 16.48 9.44
N ALA A 13 3.49 16.39 8.85
CA ALA A 13 4.31 17.56 8.53
C ALA A 13 3.66 18.45 7.46
N ILE A 14 3.07 17.86 6.41
CA ILE A 14 2.39 18.58 5.34
C ILE A 14 1.16 19.33 5.86
N VAL A 15 0.35 18.69 6.72
CA VAL A 15 -0.81 19.34 7.36
C VAL A 15 -0.32 20.53 8.21
N GLY A 16 0.79 20.36 8.94
CA GLY A 16 1.44 21.45 9.68
C GLY A 16 0.61 21.99 10.85
N THR A 17 -0.44 21.26 11.26
CA THR A 17 -1.26 21.53 12.44
C THR A 17 -1.45 20.21 13.19
N PRO A 18 -1.37 20.19 14.53
CA PRO A 18 -1.61 18.97 15.31
C PRO A 18 -2.98 18.38 14.99
N CYS A 19 -2.99 17.23 14.31
CA CYS A 19 -4.17 16.50 13.90
C CYS A 19 -3.96 15.00 14.10
N LEU A 20 -5.06 14.28 14.15
CA LEU A 20 -5.06 12.84 14.10
C LEU A 20 -4.65 12.39 12.69
N VAL A 21 -3.66 11.51 12.59
CA VAL A 21 -3.38 10.75 11.37
C VAL A 21 -3.26 9.28 11.77
N GLN A 22 -4.21 8.48 11.31
CA GLN A 22 -4.30 7.06 11.67
C GLN A 22 -4.60 6.21 10.46
N ARG A 23 -4.15 4.95 10.51
CA ARG A 23 -4.43 3.96 9.47
C ARG A 23 -5.93 3.75 9.31
N ASP A 24 -6.44 3.77 8.07
CA ASP A 24 -7.82 3.40 7.81
C ASP A 24 -7.97 1.87 7.88
N ARG A 25 -8.63 1.39 8.93
CA ARG A 25 -8.82 -0.05 9.16
C ARG A 25 -9.78 -0.70 8.17
N VAL A 26 -10.61 0.11 7.50
CA VAL A 26 -11.58 -0.36 6.49
C VAL A 26 -10.90 -0.58 5.13
N GLY A 27 -9.74 0.06 4.88
CA GLY A 27 -8.97 -0.09 3.65
C GLY A 27 -9.48 0.72 2.46
N ARG A 28 -10.28 1.76 2.72
CA ARG A 28 -10.76 2.71 1.71
C ARG A 28 -9.63 3.63 1.24
N ALA A 29 -8.71 3.95 2.15
CA ALA A 29 -7.49 4.72 1.93
C ALA A 29 -6.36 4.17 2.81
N LEU A 30 -5.15 4.73 2.74
CA LEU A 30 -4.08 4.38 3.67
C LEU A 30 -4.33 4.95 5.06
N PHE A 31 -4.81 6.19 5.12
CA PHE A 31 -5.04 6.90 6.36
C PHE A 31 -6.39 7.59 6.40
N PHE A 32 -6.85 7.89 7.61
CA PHE A 32 -7.85 8.91 7.86
C PHE A 32 -7.28 9.97 8.82
N SER A 33 -7.81 11.18 8.72
CA SER A 33 -7.37 12.32 9.53
C SER A 33 -8.52 13.28 9.83
N ASP A 34 -8.47 13.90 11.01
CA ASP A 34 -9.41 14.96 11.42
C ASP A 34 -8.94 16.37 11.01
N PHE A 35 -7.90 16.48 10.16
CA PHE A 35 -7.37 17.79 9.76
C PHE A 35 -8.39 18.77 9.16
N PRO A 36 -9.46 18.35 8.45
CA PRO A 36 -10.43 19.32 7.91
C PRO A 36 -11.06 20.18 9.01
N GLN A 37 -11.24 19.64 10.21
CA GLN A 37 -11.77 20.34 11.37
C GLN A 37 -10.75 21.28 12.05
N ARG A 38 -9.47 21.19 11.68
CA ARG A 38 -8.36 21.87 12.37
C ARG A 38 -7.60 22.88 11.51
N SER A 39 -7.41 22.58 10.23
CA SER A 39 -6.50 23.29 9.32
C SER A 39 -7.21 23.97 8.14
N GLY A 40 -8.50 23.68 7.93
CA GLY A 40 -9.26 24.13 6.76
C GLY A 40 -8.66 23.68 5.42
N ASP A 41 -9.03 24.36 4.34
CA ASP A 41 -8.73 23.96 2.96
C ASP A 41 -7.25 24.03 2.55
N SER A 42 -6.41 24.73 3.34
CA SER A 42 -4.98 24.92 3.02
C SER A 42 -4.15 23.63 3.12
N ALA A 43 -4.56 22.66 3.96
CA ALA A 43 -3.89 21.36 4.06
C ALA A 43 -4.20 20.46 2.87
N LEU A 44 -5.42 20.53 2.33
CA LEU A 44 -5.84 19.76 1.15
C LEU A 44 -4.92 20.05 -0.04
N ALA A 45 -4.78 21.32 -0.42
CA ALA A 45 -3.94 21.71 -1.55
C ALA A 45 -2.46 21.31 -1.37
N ARG A 46 -1.94 21.33 -0.13
CA ARG A 46 -0.57 20.90 0.17
C ARG A 46 -0.41 19.38 0.03
N LEU A 47 -1.39 18.60 0.49
CA LEU A 47 -1.40 17.13 0.34
C LEU A 47 -1.50 16.72 -1.13
N GLU A 48 -2.37 17.36 -1.91
CA GLU A 48 -2.51 17.12 -3.34
C GLU A 48 -1.23 17.47 -4.10
N LYS A 49 -0.60 18.61 -3.79
CA LYS A 49 0.70 19.00 -4.36
C LYS A 49 1.81 18.00 -4.01
N ALA A 50 1.73 17.35 -2.85
CA ALA A 50 2.64 16.28 -2.45
C ALA A 50 2.31 14.92 -3.10
N GLY A 51 1.27 14.81 -3.92
CA GLY A 51 0.93 13.57 -4.62
C GLY A 51 0.07 12.61 -3.79
N PHE A 52 -0.67 13.13 -2.82
CA PHE A 52 -1.77 12.42 -2.16
C PHE A 52 -3.11 12.72 -2.82
N THR A 53 -4.05 11.79 -2.70
CA THR A 53 -5.47 12.03 -2.94
C THR A 53 -6.15 12.16 -1.58
N VAL A 54 -7.14 13.05 -1.51
CA VAL A 54 -7.87 13.30 -0.27
C VAL A 54 -9.37 13.27 -0.57
N GLN A 55 -10.10 12.44 0.16
CA GLN A 55 -11.55 12.38 0.08
C GLN A 55 -12.14 12.84 1.41
N ASN A 56 -12.82 13.99 1.40
CA ASN A 56 -13.53 14.49 2.56
C ASN A 56 -14.79 13.65 2.83
N SER A 57 -15.02 13.30 4.09
CA SER A 57 -16.14 12.52 4.56
C SER A 57 -16.73 13.14 5.83
N GLY A 58 -17.17 14.39 5.72
CA GLY A 58 -17.66 15.18 6.85
C GLY A 58 -16.52 15.59 7.78
N ASP A 59 -16.45 15.00 8.96
CA ASP A 59 -15.51 15.42 10.02
C ASP A 59 -14.10 14.86 9.87
N TYR A 60 -13.89 13.98 8.88
CA TYR A 60 -12.58 13.41 8.59
C TYR A 60 -12.33 13.39 7.09
N ALA A 61 -11.05 13.29 6.75
CA ALA A 61 -10.57 13.06 5.40
C ALA A 61 -9.90 11.70 5.32
N LEU A 62 -10.17 10.98 4.23
CA LEU A 62 -9.42 9.80 3.83
C LEU A 62 -8.25 10.25 2.96
N ILE A 63 -7.03 9.82 3.31
CA ILE A 63 -5.80 10.22 2.63
C ILE A 63 -5.14 8.99 2.04
N ASP A 64 -4.89 9.04 0.74
CA ASP A 64 -4.28 7.95 -0.01
C ASP A 64 -3.21 8.46 -0.98
N MET A 65 -2.36 7.57 -1.50
CA MET A 65 -1.38 7.94 -2.51
C MET A 65 -2.04 8.04 -3.90
N THR A 66 -1.57 8.98 -4.73
CA THR A 66 -1.87 8.96 -6.16
C THR A 66 -1.27 7.72 -6.83
N PRO A 67 -1.79 7.28 -8.00
CA PRO A 67 -1.19 6.17 -8.76
C PRO A 67 0.30 6.36 -9.07
N ALA A 68 0.72 7.59 -9.40
CA ALA A 68 2.13 7.92 -9.64
C ALA A 68 2.99 7.70 -8.39
N ARG A 69 2.47 8.06 -7.22
CA ARG A 69 3.20 7.90 -5.95
C ARG A 69 3.26 6.45 -5.50
N TYR A 70 2.21 5.66 -5.76
CA TYR A 70 2.28 4.19 -5.66
C TYR A 70 3.38 3.61 -6.54
N ALA A 71 3.44 4.03 -7.80
CA ALA A 71 4.47 3.59 -8.73
C ALA A 71 5.87 3.89 -8.18
N SER A 72 6.14 5.14 -7.80
CA SER A 72 7.43 5.54 -7.23
C SER A 72 7.79 4.76 -5.96
N PHE A 73 6.83 4.51 -5.07
CA PHE A 73 7.06 3.72 -3.85
C PHE A 73 7.50 2.28 -4.18
N PHE A 74 6.76 1.58 -5.03
CA PHE A 74 7.03 0.18 -5.36
C PHE A 74 8.22 -0.01 -6.32
N GLU A 75 8.55 1.00 -7.12
CA GLU A 75 9.76 1.04 -7.93
C GLU A 75 11.01 1.24 -7.09
N ALA A 76 10.93 2.05 -6.03
CA ALA A 76 12.04 2.25 -5.09
C ALA A 76 12.38 1.00 -4.26
N LEU A 77 11.44 0.05 -4.14
CA LEU A 77 11.72 -1.23 -3.49
C LEU A 77 12.72 -2.06 -4.31
N ILE A 78 13.86 -2.34 -3.69
CA ILE A 78 14.88 -3.25 -4.22
C ILE A 78 14.24 -4.63 -4.40
N THR A 79 14.54 -5.30 -5.52
CA THR A 79 14.10 -6.66 -5.74
C THR A 79 15.01 -7.61 -4.96
N LEU A 80 14.46 -8.24 -3.93
CA LEU A 80 15.17 -9.20 -3.09
C LEU A 80 15.09 -10.62 -3.68
N PRO A 81 16.07 -11.49 -3.40
CA PRO A 81 15.95 -12.91 -3.71
C PRO A 81 14.81 -13.55 -2.90
N LEU A 82 14.26 -14.66 -3.40
CA LEU A 82 13.37 -15.49 -2.59
C LEU A 82 14.19 -16.08 -1.42
N PRO A 83 13.70 -16.00 -0.16
CA PRO A 83 14.35 -16.69 0.94
C PRO A 83 14.15 -18.21 0.82
N ASP A 84 14.91 -18.97 1.60
CA ASP A 84 14.70 -20.42 1.69
C ASP A 84 13.28 -20.73 2.17
N MET A 85 12.67 -21.73 1.53
CA MET A 85 11.32 -22.15 1.85
C MET A 85 11.34 -23.07 3.08
N THR A 86 10.64 -22.66 4.12
CA THR A 86 10.38 -23.43 5.34
C THR A 86 8.89 -23.69 5.48
N ASN A 87 8.50 -24.59 6.38
CA ASN A 87 7.07 -24.83 6.66
C ASN A 87 6.34 -23.57 7.15
N GLU A 88 7.05 -22.60 7.75
CA GLU A 88 6.49 -21.39 8.34
C GLU A 88 6.25 -20.28 7.31
N ASN A 89 7.04 -20.24 6.24
CA ASN A 89 6.98 -19.20 5.20
C ASN A 89 6.53 -19.72 3.82
N ALA A 90 6.22 -21.02 3.69
CA ALA A 90 5.95 -21.66 2.41
C ALA A 90 4.87 -20.94 1.59
N VAL A 91 3.80 -20.49 2.25
CA VAL A 91 2.70 -19.77 1.59
C VAL A 91 3.16 -18.41 1.07
N GLN A 92 3.95 -17.66 1.86
CA GLN A 92 4.46 -16.36 1.46
C GLN A 92 5.48 -16.48 0.32
N VAL A 93 6.44 -17.41 0.43
CA VAL A 93 7.48 -17.66 -0.58
C VAL A 93 6.87 -18.13 -1.90
N SER A 94 5.95 -19.11 -1.85
CA SER A 94 5.26 -19.59 -3.06
C SER A 94 4.43 -18.49 -3.73
N SER A 95 3.72 -17.67 -2.95
CA SER A 95 2.95 -16.54 -3.48
C SER A 95 3.84 -15.51 -4.18
N CYS A 96 5.00 -15.19 -3.59
CA CYS A 96 6.00 -14.31 -4.20
C CYS A 96 6.55 -14.89 -5.50
N ASP A 97 6.93 -16.17 -5.50
CA ASP A 97 7.48 -16.85 -6.68
C ASP A 97 6.47 -16.89 -7.83
N MET A 98 5.20 -17.25 -7.54
CA MET A 98 4.13 -17.28 -8.54
C MET A 98 3.93 -15.90 -9.18
N LEU A 99 3.76 -14.83 -8.39
CA LEU A 99 3.58 -13.48 -8.93
C LEU A 99 4.77 -12.99 -9.76
N ARG A 100 6.01 -13.33 -9.37
CA ARG A 100 7.22 -12.93 -10.11
C ARG A 100 7.31 -13.51 -11.51
N ARG A 101 6.64 -14.63 -11.78
CA ARG A 101 6.58 -15.26 -13.11
C ARG A 101 5.63 -14.52 -14.06
N HIS A 102 4.83 -13.58 -13.56
CA HIS A 102 3.89 -12.79 -14.33
C HIS A 102 4.17 -11.29 -14.18
N PRO A 103 5.31 -10.79 -14.72
CA PRO A 103 5.67 -9.39 -14.59
C PRO A 103 4.67 -8.50 -15.32
N SER A 104 4.29 -7.40 -14.67
CA SER A 104 3.47 -6.34 -15.26
C SER A 104 4.02 -4.96 -14.85
N PRO A 105 3.88 -3.93 -15.70
CA PRO A 105 4.26 -2.57 -15.33
C PRO A 105 3.51 -2.10 -14.08
N ILE A 106 4.20 -1.45 -13.13
CA ILE A 106 3.55 -0.98 -11.89
C ILE A 106 2.38 -0.03 -12.16
N THR A 107 2.49 0.79 -13.20
CA THR A 107 1.46 1.74 -13.64
C THR A 107 0.21 1.06 -14.20
N ALA A 108 0.29 -0.23 -14.53
CA ALA A 108 -0.83 -1.04 -15.00
C ALA A 108 -1.47 -1.85 -13.86
N GLN A 109 -0.84 -1.96 -12.69
CA GLN A 109 -1.36 -2.74 -11.55
C GLN A 109 -2.44 -1.96 -10.79
N ASP A 110 -3.46 -2.66 -10.28
CA ASP A 110 -4.56 -2.03 -9.55
C ASP A 110 -4.07 -1.46 -8.20
N THR A 111 -4.16 -0.14 -8.05
CA THR A 111 -3.73 0.57 -6.85
C THR A 111 -4.50 0.14 -5.60
N ARG A 112 -5.72 -0.39 -5.74
CA ARG A 112 -6.49 -0.94 -4.61
C ARG A 112 -5.81 -2.17 -4.01
N GLN A 113 -5.26 -3.04 -4.85
CA GLN A 113 -4.51 -4.22 -4.40
C GLN A 113 -3.17 -3.82 -3.76
N LEU A 114 -2.49 -2.82 -4.34
CA LEU A 114 -1.26 -2.26 -3.78
C LEU A 114 -1.49 -1.62 -2.40
N ARG A 115 -2.59 -0.87 -2.25
CA ARG A 115 -3.03 -0.28 -0.99
C ARG A 115 -3.31 -1.34 0.06
N GLU A 116 -4.11 -2.33 -0.30
CA GLU A 116 -4.46 -3.42 0.60
C GLU A 116 -3.23 -4.20 1.06
N ALA A 117 -2.26 -4.42 0.17
CA ALA A 117 -0.99 -5.03 0.52
C ALA A 117 -0.20 -4.23 1.56
N LEU A 118 -0.08 -2.91 1.39
CA LEU A 118 0.56 -2.03 2.38
C LEU A 118 -0.15 -2.09 3.73
N LEU A 119 -1.48 -2.02 3.74
CA LEU A 119 -2.28 -2.05 4.96
C LEU A 119 -2.16 -3.37 5.71
N LEU A 120 -2.06 -4.50 5.00
CA LEU A 120 -1.91 -5.83 5.61
C LEU A 120 -0.52 -6.03 6.19
N ILE A 121 0.53 -5.63 5.47
CA ILE A 121 1.90 -5.68 6.00
C ILE A 121 2.05 -4.77 7.21
N ASP A 122 1.52 -3.55 7.15
CA ASP A 122 1.55 -2.62 8.28
C ASP A 122 0.79 -3.15 9.51
N ALA A 123 -0.28 -3.90 9.27
CA ALA A 123 -1.06 -4.56 10.31
C ALA A 123 -0.40 -5.83 10.87
N GLY A 124 0.77 -6.25 10.38
CA GLY A 124 1.43 -7.49 10.79
C GLY A 124 0.70 -8.74 10.30
N LYS A 125 0.05 -8.68 9.13
CA LYS A 125 -0.74 -9.77 8.56
C LYS A 125 -0.18 -10.30 7.22
N PRO A 126 1.08 -10.74 7.17
CA PRO A 126 1.69 -11.23 5.92
C PRO A 126 1.01 -12.48 5.38
N SER A 127 0.51 -13.37 6.24
CA SER A 127 -0.19 -14.58 5.80
C SER A 127 -1.51 -14.26 5.09
N GLU A 128 -2.25 -13.24 5.56
CA GLU A 128 -3.47 -12.78 4.89
C GLU A 128 -3.16 -12.16 3.53
N LEU A 129 -2.07 -11.39 3.43
CA LEU A 129 -1.61 -10.85 2.15
C LEU A 129 -1.19 -11.97 1.18
N ALA A 130 -0.47 -13.00 1.63
CA ALA A 130 -0.07 -14.11 0.77
C ALA A 130 -1.27 -14.85 0.15
N LEU A 131 -2.33 -15.07 0.94
CA LEU A 131 -3.57 -15.66 0.42
C LEU A 131 -4.26 -14.76 -0.61
N LYS A 132 -4.28 -13.44 -0.37
CA LYS A 132 -4.82 -12.47 -1.34
C LYS A 132 -4.00 -12.41 -2.62
N MET A 133 -2.67 -12.46 -2.52
CA MET A 133 -1.75 -12.51 -3.67
C MET A 133 -2.08 -13.68 -4.60
N GLN A 134 -2.39 -14.87 -4.05
CA GLN A 134 -2.81 -16.02 -4.83
C GLN A 134 -4.18 -15.82 -5.49
N SER A 135 -5.16 -15.28 -4.75
CA SER A 135 -6.49 -14.95 -5.30
C SER A 135 -6.38 -13.94 -6.44
N TRP A 136 -5.67 -12.84 -6.23
CA TRP A 136 -5.48 -11.79 -7.23
C TRP A 136 -4.75 -12.30 -8.46
N LEU A 137 -3.77 -13.19 -8.30
CA LEU A 137 -3.12 -13.85 -9.43
C LEU A 137 -4.14 -14.69 -10.22
N ALA A 138 -4.93 -15.52 -9.55
CA ALA A 138 -5.93 -16.35 -10.21
C ALA A 138 -6.96 -15.51 -10.98
N ASP A 139 -7.44 -14.42 -10.37
CA ASP A 139 -8.38 -13.50 -11.00
C ASP A 139 -7.73 -12.76 -12.18
N ALA A 140 -6.51 -12.27 -12.03
CA ALA A 140 -5.79 -11.56 -13.09
C ALA A 140 -5.51 -12.46 -14.31
N LEU A 141 -5.16 -13.72 -14.07
CA LEU A 141 -4.96 -14.71 -15.15
C LEU A 141 -6.28 -15.07 -15.84
N ARG A 142 -7.38 -15.19 -15.08
CA ARG A 142 -8.72 -15.47 -15.61
C ARG A 142 -9.24 -14.32 -16.48
N ASP A 143 -9.08 -13.10 -15.99
CA ASP A 143 -9.66 -11.90 -16.60
C ASP A 143 -8.70 -11.19 -17.57
N HIS A 144 -7.50 -11.77 -17.78
CA HIS A 144 -6.42 -11.20 -18.59
C HIS A 144 -6.05 -9.77 -18.19
N THR A 145 -6.05 -9.49 -16.89
CA THR A 145 -5.67 -8.18 -16.34
C THR A 145 -4.23 -8.20 -15.80
N PRO A 146 -3.60 -7.03 -15.60
CA PRO A 146 -2.25 -6.95 -15.06
C PRO A 146 -2.16 -7.57 -13.65
N VAL A 147 -1.23 -8.52 -13.48
CA VAL A 147 -0.97 -9.19 -12.21
C VAL A 147 -0.32 -8.21 -11.21
N PRO A 148 -0.72 -8.17 -9.91
CA PRO A 148 -0.14 -7.25 -8.91
C PRO A 148 1.23 -7.72 -8.41
N CYS A 149 2.19 -7.95 -9.31
CA CYS A 149 3.48 -8.55 -9.00
C CYS A 149 4.36 -7.66 -8.09
N ALA A 150 4.05 -6.37 -7.95
CA ALA A 150 4.78 -5.48 -7.05
C ALA A 150 4.53 -5.78 -5.56
N THR A 151 3.40 -6.41 -5.24
CA THR A 151 3.10 -6.84 -3.86
C THR A 151 4.08 -7.92 -3.37
N ALA A 152 4.67 -8.70 -4.29
CA ALA A 152 5.73 -9.65 -3.97
C ALA A 152 7.01 -8.95 -3.47
N LYS A 153 7.38 -7.79 -4.05
CA LYS A 153 8.53 -7.01 -3.54
C LYS A 153 8.29 -6.61 -2.09
N LEU A 154 7.12 -6.05 -1.81
CA LEU A 154 6.74 -5.64 -0.46
C LEU A 154 6.78 -6.81 0.54
N MET A 155 6.23 -7.97 0.16
CA MET A 155 6.27 -9.17 0.99
C MET A 155 7.72 -9.62 1.28
N LEU A 156 8.60 -9.60 0.29
CA LEU A 156 10.00 -10.00 0.48
C LEU A 156 10.76 -9.09 1.45
N HIS A 157 10.51 -7.77 1.41
CA HIS A 157 11.06 -6.83 2.39
C HIS A 157 10.53 -7.07 3.81
N HIS A 158 9.38 -7.74 3.97
CA HIS A 158 8.84 -8.10 5.28
C HIS A 158 9.38 -9.43 5.81
N LEU A 159 9.78 -10.35 4.93
CA LEU A 159 10.30 -11.67 5.31
C LEU A 159 11.78 -11.66 5.73
N GLN A 160 12.49 -10.55 5.51
CA GLN A 160 13.89 -10.34 5.90
C GLN A 160 13.97 -9.49 7.17
#